data_AF-A0A941NIR5-F1
#
_entry.id   AF-A0A941NIR5-F1
#
_cell.length_a   1.000
_cell.length_b   1.000
_cell.length_c   1.000
_cell.angle_alpha   90.00
_cell.angle_beta   90.00
_cell.angle_gamma   90.00
#
_symmetry.space_group_name_H-M   'P 1'
#
loop_
_entity.id
_entity.type
_entity.pdbx_description
1 polymer ?
#
loop_
_entity_poly.entity_id
_entity_poly.type
_entity_poly.pdbx_seq_one_letter_code
_entity_poly.pdbx_strand_id
1 'polypeptide(L)'
;KIDRPPGILKPFAQPKRRWYMPGRSWFLVPLLLLFCLIYGFAFAVLVPFIVVPFAIPPMILLLLIIWAMPDAAAPVRVMTFFFFAYFIGMMVWPNYLSIALPGLPWISVKRLTVFPLVILLLYSVSVSQEFKKTLGTALKSSPIIWKAVTALAIITTVSVGFSNNLPFSLSKLIVAQTEWIAIFFVSCYLFLTPGRPTRWMFYMWAAAIWVCAMGIWEYRLDHVPWRDHIPSFLQIDDPSVQRALAGGSRAALGTHRVQSVFTTSLGLSEFLALTIPFVMHFVRSEFNWKLRLAALACIPTFVFVIVVSQSRLGLVGSLISLLAFIFIWAFRRRIADKNNPFWTGILVAYPIIASMIVASTFLIGRIHARVWGNGPQQFSDQSRIEQWKLGIPRILTH
;
A
#
# COMPACT_ATOMS: atom_id res chain seq x y z
N LYS A 1 49.81 42.42 -3.50
CA LYS A 1 49.57 41.01 -3.16
C LYS A 1 48.44 41.00 -2.14
N ILE A 2 47.26 40.50 -2.50
CA ILE A 2 46.05 40.55 -1.67
C ILE A 2 46.06 39.29 -0.80
N ASP A 3 46.22 39.49 0.51
CA ASP A 3 46.14 38.43 1.51
C ASP A 3 44.73 37.84 1.55
N ARG A 4 44.60 36.59 1.09
CA ARG A 4 43.39 35.81 1.33
C ARG A 4 43.47 35.26 2.75
N PRO A 5 42.48 35.49 3.61
CA PRO A 5 42.46 34.84 4.92
C PRO A 5 42.39 33.32 4.74
N PRO A 6 43.04 32.54 5.63
CA PRO A 6 43.05 31.09 5.54
C PRO A 6 41.62 30.55 5.64
N GLY A 7 41.22 29.78 4.63
CA GLY A 7 39.92 29.14 4.55
C GLY A 7 39.70 28.23 5.76
N ILE A 8 38.67 28.53 6.54
CA ILE A 8 38.20 27.69 7.62
C ILE A 8 37.78 26.34 7.02
N LEU A 9 38.49 25.27 7.40
CA LEU A 9 38.12 23.90 7.06
C LEU A 9 36.73 23.59 7.67
N LYS A 10 35.75 23.33 6.80
CA LYS A 10 34.46 22.73 7.16
C LYS A 10 34.72 21.29 7.64
N PRO A 11 34.99 21.09 8.93
CA PRO A 11 33.93 20.55 9.78
C PRO A 11 33.75 21.28 11.13
N PHE A 12 34.53 22.32 11.44
CA PHE A 12 34.43 23.01 12.73
C PHE A 12 33.69 24.35 12.63
N ALA A 13 32.46 24.32 12.10
CA ALA A 13 31.52 25.40 12.39
C ALA A 13 31.26 25.37 13.90
N GLN A 14 31.75 26.38 14.63
CA GLN A 14 31.53 26.51 16.06
C GLN A 14 30.02 26.40 16.36
N PRO A 15 29.58 25.46 17.22
CA PRO A 15 28.17 25.37 17.58
C PRO A 15 27.79 26.59 18.42
N LYS A 16 27.29 27.65 17.78
CA LYS A 16 26.63 28.79 18.43
C LYS A 16 25.23 28.39 18.94
N ARG A 17 25.11 27.31 19.73
CA ARG A 17 23.87 26.98 20.45
C ARG A 17 24.16 26.90 21.95
N ARG A 18 23.47 27.78 22.69
CA ARG A 18 23.57 28.06 24.14
C ARG A 18 23.39 26.84 25.08
N TRP A 19 23.05 25.66 24.53
CA TRP A 19 22.78 24.43 25.28
C TRP A 19 24.04 23.60 25.60
N TYR A 20 25.19 23.93 25.00
CA TYR A 20 26.48 23.27 25.23
C TYR A 20 27.33 23.92 26.35
N MET A 21 26.73 24.66 27.27
CA MET A 21 27.48 25.22 28.41
C MET A 21 27.60 24.19 29.55
N PRO A 22 28.80 23.92 30.11
CA PRO A 22 29.09 22.70 30.87
C PRO A 22 28.50 22.63 32.29
N GLY A 23 27.74 23.63 32.76
CA GLY A 23 27.30 23.71 34.16
C GLY A 23 25.95 23.05 34.48
N ARG A 24 25.03 22.95 33.51
CA ARG A 24 23.65 22.45 33.73
C ARG A 24 23.41 21.04 33.15
N SER A 25 24.34 20.54 32.33
CA SER A 25 24.26 19.22 31.68
C SER A 25 24.70 18.07 32.59
N TRP A 26 25.51 18.32 33.62
CA TRP A 26 26.04 17.27 34.51
C TRP A 26 24.99 16.64 35.43
N PHE A 27 23.87 17.30 35.72
CA PHE A 27 22.73 16.68 36.41
C PHE A 27 21.79 15.92 35.46
N LEU A 28 21.75 16.30 34.18
CA LEU A 28 20.95 15.62 33.17
C LEU A 28 21.54 14.27 32.77
N VAL A 29 22.87 14.13 32.77
CA VAL A 29 23.57 12.87 32.46
C VAL A 29 23.23 11.72 33.43
N PRO A 30 23.33 11.86 34.77
CA PRO A 30 22.99 10.80 35.71
C PRO A 30 21.48 10.52 35.75
N LEU A 31 20.63 11.54 35.57
CA LEU A 31 19.18 11.34 35.45
C LEU A 31 18.84 10.51 34.20
N LEU A 32 19.51 10.79 33.08
CA LEU A 32 19.33 10.07 31.82
C LEU A 32 19.89 8.65 31.91
N LEU A 33 21.03 8.45 32.58
CA LEU A 33 21.57 7.11 32.89
C LEU A 33 20.62 6.32 33.79
N LEU A 34 20.09 6.92 34.85
CA LEU A 34 19.11 6.29 35.75
C LEU A 34 17.83 5.93 34.98
N PHE A 35 17.33 6.84 34.14
CA PHE A 35 16.19 6.58 33.27
C PHE A 35 16.48 5.43 32.30
N CYS A 36 17.62 5.41 31.61
CA CYS A 36 18.01 4.33 30.71
C CYS A 36 18.16 2.98 31.44
N LEU A 37 18.64 2.99 32.69
CA LEU A 37 18.83 1.78 33.49
C LEU A 37 17.48 1.24 33.99
N ILE A 38 16.60 2.10 34.53
CA ILE A 38 15.24 1.71 34.94
C ILE A 38 14.43 1.25 33.73
N TYR A 39 14.48 2.00 32.64
CA TYR A 39 13.79 1.67 31.41
C TYR A 39 14.34 0.38 30.79
N GLY A 40 15.67 0.18 30.76
CA GLY A 40 16.32 -1.05 30.27
C GLY A 40 16.01 -2.27 31.13
N PHE A 41 15.95 -2.11 32.45
CA PHE A 41 15.53 -3.16 33.38
C PHE A 41 14.06 -3.53 33.19
N ALA A 42 13.18 -2.52 33.14
CA ALA A 42 11.76 -2.72 32.89
C ALA A 42 11.51 -3.35 31.51
N PHE A 43 12.29 -2.97 30.49
CA PHE A 43 12.28 -3.60 29.18
C PHE A 43 12.68 -5.08 29.28
N ALA A 44 13.80 -5.42 29.94
CA ALA A 44 14.25 -6.80 30.07
C ALA A 44 13.22 -7.73 30.75
N VAL A 45 12.46 -7.21 31.73
CA VAL A 45 11.49 -8.00 32.50
C VAL A 45 10.10 -8.06 31.85
N LEU A 46 9.64 -6.94 31.25
CA LEU A 46 8.24 -6.78 30.83
C LEU A 46 8.03 -6.89 29.31
N VAL A 47 9.10 -6.90 28.50
CA VAL A 47 9.00 -7.08 27.04
C VAL A 47 8.19 -8.30 26.62
N PRO A 48 8.27 -9.48 27.27
CA PRO A 48 7.46 -10.63 26.85
C PRO A 48 5.95 -10.35 26.89
N PHE A 49 5.52 -9.37 27.69
CA PHE A 49 4.11 -9.11 27.97
C PHE A 49 3.60 -7.79 27.36
N ILE A 50 4.46 -6.77 27.22
CA ILE A 50 4.04 -5.38 26.91
C ILE A 50 5.01 -4.70 25.91
N VAL A 51 5.36 -5.35 24.79
CA VAL A 51 6.33 -4.83 23.79
C VAL A 51 5.97 -3.41 23.28
N VAL A 52 4.69 -3.15 23.01
CA VAL A 52 4.25 -1.95 22.28
C VAL A 52 4.41 -0.65 23.10
N PRO A 53 3.92 -0.54 24.35
CA PRO A 53 4.15 0.64 25.19
C PRO A 53 5.63 0.93 25.43
N PHE A 54 6.45 -0.11 25.58
CA PHE A 54 7.89 0.06 25.73
C PHE A 54 8.54 0.60 24.46
N ALA A 55 8.08 0.28 23.25
CA ALA A 55 8.67 0.85 22.03
C ALA A 55 8.44 2.38 21.87
N ILE A 56 7.50 2.98 22.61
CA ILE A 56 7.11 4.39 22.44
C ILE A 56 8.24 5.37 22.82
N PRO A 57 8.88 5.31 24.00
CA PRO A 57 9.93 6.27 24.36
C PRO A 57 11.16 6.23 23.44
N PRO A 58 11.71 5.06 23.04
CA PRO A 58 12.77 5.00 22.05
C PRO A 58 12.36 5.58 20.69
N MET A 59 11.11 5.37 20.28
CA MET A 59 10.59 5.98 19.05
C MET A 59 10.53 7.50 19.15
N ILE A 60 10.07 8.06 20.27
CA ILE A 60 10.07 9.50 20.49
C ILE A 60 11.51 10.04 20.45
N LEU A 61 12.43 9.37 21.13
CA LEU A 61 13.85 9.75 21.13
C LEU A 61 14.46 9.70 19.73
N LEU A 62 14.15 8.66 18.95
CA LEU A 62 14.56 8.55 17.54
C LEU A 62 14.01 9.70 16.70
N LEU A 63 12.72 10.04 16.86
CA LEU A 63 12.10 11.17 16.16
C LEU A 63 12.73 12.51 16.56
N LEU A 64 13.07 12.69 17.84
CA LEU A 64 13.77 13.88 18.34
C LEU A 64 15.20 13.97 17.80
N ILE A 65 15.92 12.85 17.72
CA ILE A 65 17.25 12.79 17.08
C ILE A 65 17.14 13.19 15.61
N ILE A 66 16.16 12.61 14.89
CA ILE A 66 15.90 12.95 13.49
C ILE A 66 15.61 14.44 13.34
N TRP A 67 14.82 15.01 14.25
CA TRP A 67 14.48 16.43 14.26
C TRP A 67 15.68 17.34 14.59
N ALA A 68 16.60 16.88 15.45
CA ALA A 68 17.75 17.67 15.89
C ALA A 68 18.95 17.64 14.92
N MET A 69 18.91 16.83 13.85
CA MET A 69 20.04 16.69 12.92
C MET A 69 20.27 17.94 12.06
N PRO A 70 21.54 18.25 11.72
CA PRO A 70 21.90 19.38 10.86
C PRO A 70 21.51 19.13 9.40
N ASP A 71 21.40 20.19 8.60
CA ASP A 71 21.04 20.09 7.18
C ASP A 71 22.04 19.21 6.41
N ALA A 72 21.52 18.24 5.64
CA ALA A 72 22.30 17.31 4.81
C ALA A 72 21.50 16.85 3.57
N ALA A 73 22.19 16.15 2.66
CA ALA A 73 21.56 15.62 1.44
C ALA A 73 20.62 14.45 1.76
N ALA A 74 19.45 14.43 1.12
CA ALA A 74 18.48 13.34 1.28
C ALA A 74 18.96 12.04 0.59
N PRO A 75 18.86 10.86 1.22
CA PRO A 75 19.27 9.57 0.65
C PRO A 75 18.25 9.02 -0.35
N VAL A 76 18.00 9.75 -1.44
CA VAL A 76 16.94 9.45 -2.42
C VAL A 76 17.10 8.07 -3.07
N ARG A 77 18.34 7.63 -3.34
CA ARG A 77 18.61 6.31 -3.97
C ARG A 77 18.13 5.16 -3.11
N VAL A 78 18.42 5.23 -1.80
CA VAL A 78 18.03 4.20 -0.83
C VAL A 78 16.52 4.23 -0.62
N MET A 79 15.93 5.43 -0.52
CA MET A 79 14.47 5.59 -0.46
C MET A 79 13.78 4.99 -1.70
N THR A 80 14.33 5.19 -2.89
CA THR A 80 13.82 4.60 -4.14
C THR A 80 13.88 3.07 -4.11
N PHE A 81 14.99 2.51 -3.64
CA PHE A 81 15.15 1.05 -3.51
C PHE A 81 14.09 0.45 -2.58
N PHE A 82 13.93 1.00 -1.37
CA PHE A 82 12.93 0.50 -0.42
C PHE A 82 11.49 0.69 -0.91
N PHE A 83 11.21 1.78 -1.63
CA PHE A 83 9.90 1.99 -2.25
C PHE A 83 9.55 0.89 -3.25
N PHE A 84 10.46 0.57 -4.18
CA PHE A 84 10.22 -0.51 -5.13
C PHE A 84 10.20 -1.89 -4.46
N ALA A 85 11.09 -2.13 -3.50
CA ALA A 85 11.11 -3.36 -2.72
C ALA A 85 9.81 -3.56 -1.94
N TYR A 86 9.22 -2.50 -1.39
CA TYR A 86 7.92 -2.53 -0.73
C TYR A 86 6.80 -2.95 -1.67
N PHE A 87 6.69 -2.34 -2.84
CA PHE A 87 5.65 -2.70 -3.81
C PHE A 87 5.82 -4.12 -4.36
N ILE A 88 7.05 -4.51 -4.70
CA ILE A 88 7.34 -5.88 -5.15
C ILE A 88 7.00 -6.87 -4.03
N GLY A 89 7.46 -6.62 -2.81
CA GLY A 89 7.18 -7.46 -1.65
C GLY A 89 5.67 -7.58 -1.39
N MET A 90 4.93 -6.48 -1.40
CA MET A 90 3.48 -6.48 -1.18
C MET A 90 2.70 -7.25 -2.26
N MET A 91 3.14 -7.21 -3.52
CA MET A 91 2.42 -7.81 -4.65
C MET A 91 2.81 -9.26 -4.92
N VAL A 92 4.08 -9.61 -4.72
CA VAL A 92 4.67 -10.91 -5.11
C VAL A 92 4.78 -11.87 -3.94
N TRP A 93 5.02 -11.36 -2.73
CA TRP A 93 5.22 -12.19 -1.54
C TRP A 93 3.89 -12.44 -0.79
N PRO A 94 3.60 -13.69 -0.36
CA PRO A 94 2.36 -14.00 0.31
C PRO A 94 2.19 -13.20 1.60
N ASN A 95 1.11 -12.42 1.68
CA ASN A 95 0.90 -11.50 2.81
C ASN A 95 0.59 -12.22 4.15
N TYR A 96 0.29 -13.52 4.09
CA TYR A 96 0.09 -14.39 5.24
C TYR A 96 1.36 -15.12 5.69
N LEU A 97 2.45 -15.07 4.92
CA LEU A 97 3.75 -15.60 5.34
C LEU A 97 4.56 -14.50 5.99
N SER A 98 5.02 -14.75 7.21
CA SER A 98 5.83 -13.80 7.97
C SER A 98 6.91 -14.52 8.75
N ILE A 99 7.97 -13.78 9.07
CA ILE A 99 9.10 -14.32 9.83
C ILE A 99 8.66 -14.39 11.30
N ALA A 100 8.56 -15.61 11.82
CA ALA A 100 8.28 -15.89 13.22
C ALA A 100 9.60 -16.16 13.95
N LEU A 101 10.15 -15.13 14.61
CA LEU A 101 11.29 -15.29 15.51
C LEU A 101 10.78 -15.43 16.95
N PRO A 102 11.32 -16.37 17.76
CA PRO A 102 10.92 -16.53 19.15
C PRO A 102 11.01 -15.20 19.92
N GLY A 103 9.92 -14.78 20.56
CA GLY A 103 9.86 -13.55 21.37
C GLY A 103 9.71 -12.24 20.58
N LEU A 104 9.67 -12.25 19.25
CA LEU A 104 9.44 -11.05 18.43
C LEU A 104 8.07 -11.06 17.77
N PRO A 105 7.42 -9.89 17.59
CA PRO A 105 6.20 -9.79 16.82
C PRO A 105 6.48 -10.15 15.36
N TRP A 106 5.51 -10.74 14.70
CA TRP A 106 5.65 -11.25 13.34
C TRP A 106 6.04 -10.14 12.35
N ILE A 107 7.16 -10.38 11.65
CA ILE A 107 7.72 -9.43 10.69
C ILE A 107 7.39 -9.92 9.29
N SER A 108 6.44 -9.25 8.65
CA SER A 108 6.15 -9.46 7.23
C SER A 108 7.15 -8.74 6.35
N VAL A 109 7.36 -9.23 5.13
CA VAL A 109 8.26 -8.61 4.13
C VAL A 109 7.86 -7.15 3.85
N LYS A 110 6.56 -6.85 3.84
CA LYS A 110 6.06 -5.47 3.71
C LYS A 110 6.50 -4.57 4.86
N ARG A 111 6.55 -5.08 6.10
CA ARG A 111 6.99 -4.32 7.27
C ARG A 111 8.50 -4.07 7.22
N LEU A 112 9.26 -5.09 6.83
CA LEU A 112 10.71 -5.02 6.69
C LEU A 112 11.15 -3.96 5.67
N THR A 113 10.33 -3.70 4.66
CA THR A 113 10.62 -2.70 3.62
C THR A 113 10.03 -1.33 3.92
N VAL A 114 8.82 -1.24 4.48
CA VAL A 114 8.14 0.04 4.75
C VAL A 114 8.70 0.80 5.95
N PHE A 115 9.13 0.12 7.02
CA PHE A 115 9.64 0.82 8.20
C PHE A 115 10.94 1.58 7.90
N PRO A 116 11.97 0.97 7.25
CA PRO A 116 13.13 1.73 6.79
C PRO A 116 12.76 2.87 5.85
N LEU A 117 11.79 2.65 4.95
CA LEU A 117 11.32 3.69 4.03
C LEU A 117 10.74 4.91 4.76
N VAL A 118 9.93 4.68 5.80
CA VAL A 118 9.33 5.75 6.62
C VAL A 118 10.43 6.49 7.39
N ILE A 119 11.41 5.78 7.95
CA ILE A 119 12.55 6.41 8.63
C ILE A 119 13.33 7.29 7.63
N LEU A 120 13.58 6.80 6.42
CA LEU A 120 14.26 7.58 5.37
C LEU A 120 13.43 8.80 4.92
N LEU A 121 12.10 8.68 4.86
CA LEU A 121 11.21 9.81 4.59
C LEU A 121 11.32 10.86 5.70
N LEU A 122 11.17 10.45 6.97
CA LEU A 122 11.24 11.35 8.12
C LEU A 122 12.61 12.04 8.21
N TYR A 123 13.68 11.27 7.99
CA TYR A 123 15.04 11.79 7.87
C TYR A 123 15.14 12.84 6.76
N SER A 124 14.67 12.53 5.55
CA SER A 124 14.75 13.43 4.38
C SER A 124 13.95 14.72 4.59
N VAL A 125 12.76 14.63 5.19
CA VAL A 125 11.92 15.79 5.52
C VAL A 125 12.58 16.65 6.59
N SER A 126 13.18 16.04 7.61
CA SER A 126 13.84 16.79 8.68
C SER A 126 15.07 17.54 8.16
N VAL A 127 15.96 16.81 7.48
CA VAL A 127 17.35 17.20 7.21
C VAL A 127 17.54 17.93 5.87
N SER A 128 16.68 17.73 4.87
CA SER A 128 16.89 18.31 3.53
C SER A 128 15.86 19.39 3.20
N GLN A 129 16.33 20.64 3.10
CA GLN A 129 15.50 21.77 2.62
C GLN A 129 15.09 21.62 1.15
N GLU A 130 15.98 21.07 0.32
CA GLU A 130 15.69 20.78 -1.08
C GLU A 130 14.56 19.76 -1.20
N PHE A 131 14.61 18.68 -0.40
CA PHE A 131 13.56 17.67 -0.36
C PHE A 131 12.20 18.30 0.00
N LYS A 132 12.16 19.10 1.08
CA LYS A 132 10.94 19.80 1.52
C LYS A 132 10.38 20.74 0.44
N LYS A 133 11.24 21.52 -0.22
CA LYS A 133 10.82 22.43 -1.29
C LYS A 133 10.22 21.67 -2.46
N THR A 134 10.90 20.62 -2.94
CA THR A 134 10.46 19.81 -4.06
C THR A 134 9.15 19.07 -3.76
N LEU A 135 9.05 18.45 -2.58
CA LEU A 135 7.81 17.82 -2.12
C LEU A 135 6.68 18.85 -1.98
N GLY A 136 6.97 20.01 -1.40
CA GLY A 136 6.01 21.11 -1.26
C GLY A 136 5.46 21.60 -2.61
N THR A 137 6.32 21.72 -3.62
CA THR A 137 5.90 22.05 -5.00
C THR A 137 4.98 20.99 -5.59
N ALA A 138 5.31 19.70 -5.40
CA ALA A 138 4.47 18.60 -5.86
C ALA A 138 3.08 18.61 -5.20
N LEU A 139 3.02 18.81 -3.88
CA LEU A 139 1.77 18.88 -3.13
C LEU A 139 0.93 20.10 -3.52
N LYS A 140 1.57 21.24 -3.82
CA LYS A 140 0.87 22.45 -4.30
C LYS A 140 0.22 22.26 -5.67
N SER A 141 0.69 21.34 -6.50
CA SER A 141 0.08 21.04 -7.80
C SER A 141 -1.34 20.50 -7.70
N SER A 142 -1.70 19.83 -6.60
CA SER A 142 -3.06 19.35 -6.36
C SER A 142 -3.42 19.47 -4.88
N PRO A 143 -3.86 20.67 -4.44
CA PRO A 143 -4.02 20.96 -3.03
C PRO A 143 -5.12 20.16 -2.34
N ILE A 144 -6.12 19.72 -3.09
CA ILE A 144 -7.27 18.97 -2.55
C ILE A 144 -6.83 17.59 -2.08
N ILE A 145 -5.99 16.89 -2.86
CA ILE A 145 -5.63 15.49 -2.60
C ILE A 145 -4.82 15.38 -1.30
N TRP A 146 -3.75 16.16 -1.14
CA TRP A 146 -2.91 16.04 0.06
C TRP A 146 -3.64 16.53 1.31
N LYS A 147 -4.53 17.54 1.19
CA LYS A 147 -5.39 17.98 2.30
C LYS A 147 -6.34 16.86 2.73
N ALA A 148 -6.94 16.14 1.78
CA ALA A 148 -7.80 15.00 2.09
C ALA A 148 -7.03 13.86 2.76
N VAL A 149 -5.84 13.50 2.26
CA VAL A 149 -4.97 12.47 2.88
C VAL A 149 -4.53 12.89 4.29
N THR A 150 -4.21 14.17 4.48
CA THR A 150 -3.82 14.69 5.80
C THR A 150 -5.01 14.73 6.76
N ALA A 151 -6.19 15.12 6.28
CA ALA A 151 -7.42 15.06 7.07
C ALA A 151 -7.72 13.62 7.50
N LEU A 152 -7.57 12.65 6.60
CA LEU A 152 -7.70 11.22 6.93
C LEU A 152 -6.66 10.80 7.98
N ALA A 153 -5.41 11.25 7.88
CA ALA A 153 -4.37 11.00 8.86
C ALA A 153 -4.73 11.54 10.25
N ILE A 154 -5.30 12.75 10.31
CA ILE A 154 -5.75 13.38 11.56
C ILE A 154 -6.93 12.62 12.15
N ILE A 155 -7.97 12.35 11.35
CA ILE A 155 -9.17 11.63 11.79
C ILE A 155 -8.80 10.25 12.33
N THR A 156 -7.97 9.49 11.60
CA THR A 156 -7.53 8.15 12.06
C THR A 156 -6.73 8.23 13.35
N THR A 157 -5.86 9.23 13.51
CA THR A 157 -5.09 9.43 14.76
C THR A 157 -6.00 9.79 15.93
N VAL A 158 -6.92 10.73 15.73
CA VAL A 158 -7.87 11.17 16.76
C VAL A 158 -8.82 10.04 17.16
N SER A 159 -9.27 9.24 16.18
CA SER A 159 -10.20 8.11 16.43
C SER A 159 -9.64 7.05 17.38
N VAL A 160 -8.31 6.88 17.42
CA VAL A 160 -7.65 5.91 18.29
C VAL A 160 -7.78 6.31 19.76
N GLY A 161 -7.81 7.61 20.06
CA GLY A 161 -8.01 8.11 21.42
C GLY A 161 -9.38 7.77 22.01
N PHE A 162 -10.37 7.49 21.16
CA PHE A 162 -11.72 7.09 21.57
C PHE A 162 -11.93 5.57 21.57
N SER A 163 -10.88 4.76 21.37
CA SER A 163 -11.03 3.32 21.23
C SER A 163 -11.03 2.56 22.56
N ASN A 164 -12.00 1.65 22.73
CA ASN A 164 -12.05 0.71 23.86
C ASN A 164 -10.92 -0.34 23.88
N ASN A 165 -10.20 -0.52 22.75
CA ASN A 165 -9.05 -1.43 22.67
C ASN A 165 -7.85 -0.68 22.07
N LEU A 166 -7.16 0.05 22.96
CA LEU A 166 -6.05 0.92 22.59
C LEU A 166 -4.89 0.16 21.90
N PRO A 167 -4.41 -1.01 22.38
CA PRO A 167 -3.33 -1.74 21.72
C PRO A 167 -3.64 -2.16 20.28
N PHE A 168 -4.86 -2.65 20.03
CA PHE A 168 -5.29 -3.05 18.69
C PHE A 168 -5.41 -1.84 17.75
N SER A 169 -6.02 -0.76 18.23
CA SER A 169 -6.22 0.46 17.45
C SER A 169 -4.91 1.18 17.14
N LEU A 170 -3.95 1.21 18.08
CA LEU A 170 -2.61 1.73 17.85
C LEU A 170 -1.86 0.94 16.77
N SER A 171 -1.95 -0.39 16.80
CA SER A 171 -1.38 -1.26 15.75
C SER A 171 -1.95 -0.92 14.37
N LYS A 172 -3.28 -0.72 14.27
CA LYS A 172 -3.94 -0.32 13.02
C LYS A 172 -3.56 1.08 12.58
N LEU A 173 -3.39 2.02 13.52
CA LEU A 173 -2.92 3.37 13.23
C LEU A 173 -1.51 3.34 12.63
N ILE A 174 -0.59 2.58 13.24
CA ILE A 174 0.78 2.45 12.72
C ILE A 174 0.75 1.93 11.28
N VAL A 175 -0.06 0.91 11.00
CA VAL A 175 -0.24 0.39 9.64
C VAL A 175 -0.79 1.45 8.69
N ALA A 176 -1.83 2.20 9.06
CA ALA A 176 -2.39 3.26 8.21
C ALA A 176 -1.38 4.39 7.94
N GLN A 177 -0.63 4.80 8.96
CA GLN A 177 0.38 5.86 8.84
C GLN A 177 1.57 5.42 7.96
N THR A 178 2.03 4.18 8.11
CA THR A 178 3.21 3.67 7.41
C THR A 178 2.89 3.15 6.01
N GLU A 179 1.87 2.32 5.85
CA GLU A 179 1.55 1.64 4.58
C GLU A 179 0.73 2.51 3.63
N TRP A 180 -0.02 3.50 4.12
CA TRP A 180 -0.87 4.35 3.27
C TRP A 180 -0.35 5.79 3.19
N ILE A 181 -0.24 6.47 4.34
CA ILE A 181 0.02 7.91 4.38
C ILE A 181 1.48 8.21 4.00
N ALA A 182 2.45 7.51 4.60
CA ALA A 182 3.85 7.72 4.26
C ALA A 182 4.17 7.33 2.82
N ILE A 183 3.61 6.21 2.32
CA ILE A 183 3.76 5.79 0.92
C ILE A 183 3.23 6.84 -0.04
N PHE A 184 2.11 7.50 0.27
CA PHE A 184 1.59 8.61 -0.53
C PHE A 184 2.62 9.74 -0.66
N PHE A 185 3.18 10.23 0.44
CA PHE A 185 4.17 11.32 0.40
C PHE A 185 5.47 10.93 -0.31
N VAL A 186 5.95 9.69 -0.11
CA VAL A 186 7.10 9.17 -0.85
C VAL A 186 6.80 9.12 -2.35
N SER A 187 5.59 8.68 -2.73
CA SER A 187 5.17 8.62 -4.14
C SER A 187 5.14 10.00 -4.78
N CYS A 188 4.60 11.01 -4.08
CA CYS A 188 4.59 12.39 -4.56
C CYS A 188 5.98 12.93 -4.87
N TYR A 189 7.01 12.52 -4.13
CA TYR A 189 8.38 12.92 -4.41
C TYR A 189 9.03 12.08 -5.51
N LEU A 190 8.93 10.74 -5.42
CA LEU A 190 9.63 9.84 -6.34
C LEU A 190 9.11 9.94 -7.77
N PHE A 191 7.80 10.13 -7.97
CA PHE A 191 7.18 10.19 -9.29
C PHE A 191 7.39 11.51 -10.04
N LEU A 192 8.04 12.51 -9.43
CA LEU A 192 8.47 13.72 -10.14
C LEU A 192 9.61 13.44 -11.12
N THR A 193 10.42 12.40 -10.86
CA THR A 193 11.51 12.05 -11.77
C THR A 193 10.96 11.33 -12.99
N PRO A 194 11.24 11.82 -14.21
CA PRO A 194 10.73 11.22 -15.44
C PRO A 194 11.15 9.74 -15.55
N GLY A 195 10.25 8.92 -16.07
CA GLY A 195 10.44 7.48 -16.25
C GLY A 195 10.25 6.61 -15.01
N ARG A 196 10.32 7.15 -13.77
CA ARG A 196 10.03 6.38 -12.56
C ARG A 196 8.57 5.90 -12.48
N PRO A 197 7.55 6.71 -12.83
CA PRO A 197 6.17 6.24 -12.88
C PRO A 197 6.01 5.07 -13.86
N THR A 198 6.63 5.16 -15.05
CA THR A 198 6.58 4.10 -16.06
C THR A 198 7.24 2.82 -15.58
N ARG A 199 8.40 2.90 -14.90
CA ARG A 199 9.06 1.73 -14.28
C ARG A 199 8.17 1.08 -13.22
N TRP A 200 7.51 1.89 -12.39
CA TRP A 200 6.56 1.39 -11.40
C TRP A 200 5.38 0.65 -12.05
N MET A 201 4.84 1.18 -13.15
CA MET A 201 3.80 0.50 -13.93
C MET A 201 4.28 -0.83 -14.51
N PHE A 202 5.54 -0.91 -14.97
CA PHE A 202 6.12 -2.18 -15.42
C PHE A 202 6.25 -3.21 -14.29
N TYR A 203 6.70 -2.79 -13.10
CA TYR A 203 6.79 -3.70 -11.95
C TYR A 203 5.41 -4.18 -11.49
N MET A 204 4.41 -3.29 -11.46
CA MET A 204 3.02 -3.68 -11.22
C MET A 204 2.52 -4.71 -12.24
N TRP A 205 2.79 -4.48 -13.53
CA TRP A 205 2.36 -5.40 -14.59
C TRP A 205 3.07 -6.75 -14.46
N ALA A 206 4.38 -6.78 -14.23
CA ALA A 206 5.13 -8.01 -13.99
C ALA A 206 4.62 -8.76 -12.77
N ALA A 207 4.32 -8.06 -11.68
CA ALA A 207 3.74 -8.65 -10.47
C ALA A 207 2.33 -9.21 -10.74
N ALA A 208 1.50 -8.53 -11.52
CA ALA A 208 0.19 -9.04 -11.91
C ALA A 208 0.28 -10.30 -12.78
N ILE A 209 1.24 -10.38 -13.70
CA ILE A 209 1.52 -11.62 -14.46
C ILE A 209 1.90 -12.76 -13.51
N TRP A 210 2.81 -12.50 -12.56
CA TRP A 210 3.21 -13.48 -11.55
C TRP A 210 2.03 -13.98 -10.70
N VAL A 211 1.24 -13.05 -10.17
CA VAL A 211 0.05 -13.34 -9.36
C VAL A 211 -0.98 -14.15 -10.16
N CYS A 212 -1.16 -13.84 -11.45
CA CYS A 212 -2.02 -14.61 -12.33
C CYS A 212 -1.48 -16.02 -12.58
N ALA A 213 -0.18 -16.18 -12.79
CA ALA A 213 0.43 -17.51 -12.94
C ALA A 213 0.22 -18.36 -11.68
N MET A 214 0.46 -17.78 -10.50
CA MET A 214 0.18 -18.43 -9.22
C MET A 214 -1.29 -18.77 -9.03
N GLY A 215 -2.20 -17.87 -9.42
CA GLY A 215 -3.64 -18.09 -9.33
C GLY A 215 -4.15 -19.19 -10.29
N ILE A 216 -3.59 -19.29 -11.49
CA ILE A 216 -3.90 -20.39 -12.43
C ILE A 216 -3.38 -21.72 -11.89
N TRP A 217 -2.22 -21.72 -11.24
CA TRP A 217 -1.68 -22.91 -10.60
C TRP A 217 -2.57 -23.37 -9.44
N GLU A 218 -2.94 -22.46 -8.54
CA GLU A 218 -3.88 -22.73 -7.45
C GLU A 218 -5.23 -23.24 -7.96
N TYR A 219 -5.73 -22.69 -9.07
CA TYR A 219 -6.98 -23.17 -9.69
C TYR A 219 -6.89 -24.64 -10.13
N ARG A 220 -5.72 -25.11 -10.55
CA ARG A 220 -5.54 -26.51 -10.96
C ARG A 220 -5.37 -27.47 -9.78
N LEU A 221 -4.92 -26.96 -8.63
CA LEU A 221 -4.65 -27.76 -7.44
C LEU A 221 -5.85 -27.81 -6.48
N ASP A 222 -6.81 -26.89 -6.60
CA ASP A 222 -7.94 -26.71 -5.67
C ASP A 222 -7.52 -26.43 -4.20
N HIS A 223 -6.24 -26.10 -3.98
CA HIS A 223 -5.69 -25.66 -2.71
C HIS A 223 -4.52 -24.69 -2.94
N VAL A 224 -4.14 -23.97 -1.89
CA VAL A 224 -3.02 -23.03 -1.92
C VAL A 224 -1.69 -23.78 -2.13
N PRO A 225 -0.90 -23.48 -3.19
CA PRO A 225 0.29 -24.27 -3.55
C PRO A 225 1.36 -24.36 -2.44
N TRP A 226 1.41 -23.35 -1.57
CA TRP A 226 2.42 -23.26 -0.52
C TRP A 226 2.12 -24.10 0.70
N ARG A 227 0.88 -24.59 0.87
CA ARG A 227 0.36 -25.22 2.10
C ARG A 227 1.31 -26.30 2.65
N ASP A 228 1.82 -27.14 1.77
CA ASP A 228 2.62 -28.31 2.15
C ASP A 228 4.13 -28.05 2.14
N HIS A 229 4.56 -26.85 1.75
CA HIS A 229 5.98 -26.50 1.53
C HIS A 229 6.45 -25.32 2.39
N ILE A 230 5.72 -24.94 3.45
CA ILE A 230 6.10 -23.82 4.32
C ILE A 230 7.19 -24.28 5.31
N PRO A 231 8.39 -23.66 5.31
CA PRO A 231 9.40 -23.91 6.33
C PRO A 231 8.91 -23.51 7.73
N SER A 232 9.36 -24.20 8.77
CA SER A 232 8.93 -23.99 10.16
C SER A 232 9.12 -22.55 10.66
N PHE A 233 10.12 -21.80 10.20
CA PHE A 233 10.35 -20.40 10.58
C PHE A 233 9.38 -19.39 9.90
N LEU A 234 8.58 -19.85 8.92
CA LEU A 234 7.52 -19.09 8.26
C LEU A 234 6.12 -19.60 8.60
N GLN A 235 6.02 -20.73 9.31
CA GLN A 235 4.76 -21.25 9.81
C GLN A 235 4.30 -20.42 10.99
N ILE A 236 3.03 -20.01 10.94
CA ILE A 236 2.41 -19.17 11.95
C ILE A 236 1.15 -19.89 12.40
N ASP A 237 1.09 -20.22 13.68
CA ASP A 237 -0.07 -20.86 14.31
C ASP A 237 -1.15 -19.82 14.65
N ASP A 238 -1.62 -19.12 13.63
CA ASP A 238 -2.72 -18.16 13.75
C ASP A 238 -3.98 -18.64 13.03
N PRO A 239 -5.17 -18.52 13.65
CA PRO A 239 -6.43 -18.88 13.01
C PRO A 239 -6.70 -18.14 11.70
N SER A 240 -6.15 -16.94 11.48
CA SER A 240 -6.29 -16.19 10.23
C SER A 240 -5.35 -16.69 9.13
N VAL A 241 -4.14 -17.12 9.48
CA VAL A 241 -3.17 -17.73 8.54
C VAL A 241 -3.64 -19.12 8.13
N GLN A 242 -4.12 -19.92 9.08
CA GLN A 242 -4.73 -21.21 8.78
C GLN A 242 -5.99 -21.07 7.91
N ARG A 243 -6.81 -20.03 8.13
CA ARG A 243 -7.93 -19.71 7.22
C ARG A 243 -7.49 -19.33 5.81
N ALA A 244 -6.40 -18.58 5.68
CA ALA A 244 -5.83 -18.27 4.36
C ALA A 244 -5.28 -19.54 3.70
N LEU A 245 -4.54 -20.39 4.41
CA LEU A 245 -3.94 -21.63 3.87
C LEU A 245 -4.96 -22.73 3.58
N ALA A 246 -6.05 -22.78 4.34
CA ALA A 246 -7.14 -23.74 4.12
C ALA A 246 -7.90 -23.49 2.81
N GLY A 247 -7.80 -22.28 2.24
CA GLY A 247 -8.53 -21.89 1.04
C GLY A 247 -9.97 -21.48 1.35
N GLY A 248 -10.45 -20.42 0.70
CA GLY A 248 -11.84 -19.99 0.85
C GLY A 248 -12.77 -20.78 -0.07
N SER A 249 -13.45 -21.82 0.42
CA SER A 249 -14.53 -22.48 -0.35
C SER A 249 -15.86 -21.73 -0.18
N ARG A 250 -16.62 -21.49 -1.25
CA ARG A 250 -18.03 -21.10 -1.10
C ARG A 250 -18.85 -22.35 -0.76
N ALA A 251 -19.41 -22.40 0.45
CA ALA A 251 -20.22 -23.50 0.96
C ALA A 251 -21.37 -23.93 0.02
N ALA A 252 -21.81 -23.04 -0.89
CA ALA A 252 -22.91 -23.30 -1.81
C ALA A 252 -22.51 -23.85 -3.20
N LEU A 253 -21.24 -23.80 -3.60
CA LEU A 253 -20.77 -24.30 -4.90
C LEU A 253 -19.76 -25.44 -4.79
N GLY A 254 -19.21 -25.70 -3.60
CA GLY A 254 -18.18 -26.74 -3.40
C GLY A 254 -16.84 -26.47 -4.10
N THR A 255 -16.70 -25.35 -4.83
CA THR A 255 -15.49 -24.99 -5.58
C THR A 255 -14.55 -24.10 -4.77
N HIS A 256 -13.24 -24.34 -4.87
CA HIS A 256 -12.18 -23.53 -4.28
C HIS A 256 -12.12 -22.12 -4.92
N ARG A 257 -12.00 -21.06 -4.09
CA ARG A 257 -11.80 -19.69 -4.59
C ARG A 257 -10.32 -19.34 -4.57
N VAL A 258 -9.80 -19.04 -5.75
CA VAL A 258 -8.41 -18.62 -5.94
C VAL A 258 -8.13 -17.30 -5.23
N GLN A 259 -7.07 -17.26 -4.45
CA GLN A 259 -6.59 -16.07 -3.71
C GLN A 259 -5.11 -15.74 -3.97
N SER A 260 -4.36 -16.68 -4.55
CA SER A 260 -2.96 -16.58 -4.94
C SER A 260 -2.08 -16.17 -3.76
N VAL A 261 -1.37 -15.06 -3.91
CA VAL A 261 -0.46 -14.46 -2.92
C VAL A 261 -1.23 -13.63 -1.87
N PHE A 262 -2.51 -13.32 -2.11
CA PHE A 262 -3.33 -12.48 -1.24
C PHE A 262 -3.99 -13.29 -0.13
N THR A 263 -4.32 -12.61 0.98
CA THR A 263 -5.05 -13.21 2.10
C THR A 263 -6.52 -13.48 1.79
N THR A 264 -7.06 -12.86 0.74
CA THR A 264 -8.44 -13.04 0.31
C THR A 264 -8.53 -13.01 -1.21
N SER A 265 -9.46 -13.80 -1.76
CA SER A 265 -9.82 -13.77 -3.18
C SER A 265 -10.35 -12.40 -3.64
N LEU A 266 -10.91 -11.62 -2.70
CA LEU A 266 -11.35 -10.25 -2.97
C LEU A 266 -10.15 -9.34 -3.26
N GLY A 267 -9.13 -9.33 -2.39
CA GLY A 267 -7.93 -8.52 -2.57
C GLY A 267 -7.18 -8.83 -3.86
N LEU A 268 -7.08 -10.11 -4.24
CA LEU A 268 -6.55 -10.53 -5.55
C LEU A 268 -7.30 -9.86 -6.70
N SER A 269 -8.62 -9.95 -6.67
CA SER A 269 -9.47 -9.46 -7.75
C SER A 269 -9.47 -7.94 -7.87
N GLU A 270 -9.41 -7.22 -6.74
CA GLU A 270 -9.30 -5.76 -6.68
C GLU A 270 -7.94 -5.30 -7.22
N PHE A 271 -6.86 -5.97 -6.83
CA PHE A 271 -5.53 -5.67 -7.33
C PHE A 271 -5.43 -5.84 -8.86
N LEU A 272 -5.95 -6.95 -9.40
CA LEU A 272 -5.96 -7.16 -10.85
C LEU A 272 -6.83 -6.12 -11.56
N ALA A 273 -8.01 -5.81 -11.03
CA ALA A 273 -8.89 -4.78 -11.59
C ALA A 273 -8.21 -3.39 -11.63
N LEU A 274 -7.56 -2.99 -10.54
CA LEU A 274 -6.80 -1.74 -10.45
C LEU A 274 -5.56 -1.71 -11.35
N THR A 275 -5.02 -2.88 -11.71
CA THR A 275 -3.83 -2.98 -12.58
C THR A 275 -4.18 -2.85 -14.07
N ILE A 276 -5.39 -3.21 -14.48
CA ILE A 276 -5.83 -3.19 -15.89
C ILE A 276 -5.57 -1.85 -16.59
N PRO A 277 -5.93 -0.67 -16.04
CA PRO A 277 -5.68 0.62 -16.70
C PRO A 277 -4.19 0.88 -17.00
N PHE A 278 -3.30 0.41 -16.12
CA PHE A 278 -1.87 0.57 -16.31
C PHE A 278 -1.33 -0.34 -17.41
N VAL A 279 -1.87 -1.56 -17.56
CA VAL A 279 -1.52 -2.46 -18.68
C VAL A 279 -2.08 -1.92 -20.00
N MET A 280 -3.31 -1.42 -19.98
CA MET A 280 -3.94 -0.77 -21.13
C MET A 280 -3.15 0.44 -21.64
N HIS A 281 -2.44 1.16 -20.76
CA HIS A 281 -1.55 2.24 -21.19
C HIS A 281 -0.47 1.76 -22.17
N PHE A 282 0.08 0.56 -21.98
CA PHE A 282 1.11 -0.01 -22.85
C PHE A 282 0.58 -0.53 -24.19
N VAL A 283 -0.75 -0.60 -24.38
CA VAL A 283 -1.38 -0.96 -25.67
C VAL A 283 -1.29 0.18 -26.70
N ARG A 284 -1.01 1.42 -26.25
CA ARG A 284 -0.87 2.60 -27.09
C ARG A 284 0.18 2.43 -28.20
N SER A 285 -0.04 3.09 -29.32
CA SER A 285 0.82 3.04 -30.52
C SER A 285 2.25 3.55 -30.31
N GLU A 286 2.51 4.30 -29.25
CA GLU A 286 3.83 4.85 -28.89
C GLU A 286 4.82 3.76 -28.42
N PHE A 287 4.34 2.55 -28.14
CA PHE A 287 5.15 1.43 -27.67
C PHE A 287 5.40 0.38 -28.76
N ASN A 288 6.49 -0.39 -28.59
CA ASN A 288 6.85 -1.49 -29.49
C ASN A 288 5.69 -2.49 -29.67
N TRP A 289 5.49 -2.95 -30.91
CA TRP A 289 4.37 -3.86 -31.23
C TRP A 289 4.36 -5.14 -30.39
N LYS A 290 5.54 -5.69 -30.04
CA LYS A 290 5.68 -6.84 -29.15
C LYS A 290 5.10 -6.57 -27.76
N LEU A 291 5.37 -5.38 -27.21
CA LEU A 291 4.88 -4.98 -25.90
C LEU A 291 3.36 -4.78 -25.92
N ARG A 292 2.84 -4.23 -27.02
CA ARG A 292 1.39 -4.03 -27.22
C ARG A 292 0.66 -5.36 -27.27
N LEU A 293 1.19 -6.33 -28.01
CA LEU A 293 0.61 -7.66 -28.11
C LEU A 293 0.64 -8.38 -26.75
N ALA A 294 1.75 -8.29 -26.01
CA ALA A 294 1.86 -8.84 -24.67
C ALA A 294 0.83 -8.21 -23.71
N ALA A 295 0.70 -6.88 -23.71
CA ALA A 295 -0.27 -6.17 -22.88
C ALA A 295 -1.72 -6.57 -23.22
N LEU A 296 -2.04 -6.68 -24.52
CA LEU A 296 -3.35 -7.10 -24.99
C LEU A 296 -3.68 -8.55 -24.56
N ALA A 297 -2.71 -9.45 -24.62
CA ALA A 297 -2.86 -10.85 -24.21
C ALA A 297 -3.01 -11.01 -22.67
N CYS A 298 -2.40 -10.13 -21.88
CA CYS A 298 -2.52 -10.16 -20.42
C CYS A 298 -3.93 -9.80 -19.93
N ILE A 299 -4.66 -8.92 -20.63
CA ILE A 299 -5.98 -8.45 -20.17
C ILE A 299 -7.00 -9.60 -20.05
N PRO A 300 -7.22 -10.47 -21.06
CA PRO A 300 -8.08 -11.64 -20.91
C PRO A 300 -7.64 -12.57 -19.77
N THR A 301 -6.32 -12.72 -19.59
CA THR A 301 -5.76 -13.55 -18.50
C THR A 301 -6.12 -12.99 -17.13
N PHE A 302 -6.06 -11.66 -16.96
CA PHE A 302 -6.44 -11.01 -15.71
C PHE A 302 -7.94 -11.19 -15.44
N VAL A 303 -8.78 -10.99 -16.46
CA VAL A 303 -10.23 -11.20 -16.36
C VAL A 303 -10.55 -12.66 -16.02
N PHE A 304 -9.84 -13.63 -16.60
CA PHE A 304 -10.00 -15.05 -16.29
C PHE A 304 -9.73 -15.34 -14.81
N VAL A 305 -8.60 -14.87 -14.27
CA VAL A 305 -8.27 -15.07 -12.84
C VAL A 305 -9.26 -14.35 -11.93
N ILE A 306 -9.75 -13.16 -12.32
CA ILE A 306 -10.82 -12.46 -11.61
C ILE A 306 -12.10 -13.30 -11.57
N VAL A 307 -12.50 -13.91 -12.68
CA VAL A 307 -13.69 -14.79 -12.74
C VAL A 307 -13.53 -16.00 -11.82
N VAL A 308 -12.35 -16.64 -11.85
CA VAL A 308 -12.05 -17.83 -11.04
C VAL A 308 -11.92 -17.52 -9.54
N SER A 309 -11.50 -16.30 -9.17
CA SER A 309 -11.53 -15.85 -7.76
C SER A 309 -12.97 -15.66 -7.20
N GLN A 310 -13.98 -15.72 -8.08
CA GLN A 310 -15.41 -15.59 -7.78
C GLN A 310 -15.78 -14.30 -7.02
N SER A 311 -14.98 -13.25 -7.18
CA SER A 311 -15.19 -11.95 -6.54
C SER A 311 -16.08 -11.05 -7.40
N ARG A 312 -17.26 -10.69 -6.87
CA ARG A 312 -18.22 -9.78 -7.54
C ARG A 312 -17.57 -8.43 -7.84
N LEU A 313 -16.92 -7.86 -6.82
CA LEU A 313 -16.33 -6.53 -6.91
C LEU A 313 -15.17 -6.48 -7.90
N GLY A 314 -14.37 -7.54 -8.00
CA GLY A 314 -13.30 -7.61 -8.98
C GLY A 314 -13.80 -7.62 -10.43
N LEU A 315 -14.88 -8.35 -10.70
CA LEU A 315 -15.48 -8.40 -12.04
C LEU A 315 -16.07 -7.04 -12.42
N VAL A 316 -16.84 -6.41 -11.54
CA VAL A 316 -17.36 -5.05 -11.74
C VAL A 316 -16.22 -4.05 -11.90
N GLY A 317 -15.21 -4.12 -11.03
CA GLY A 317 -14.02 -3.27 -11.09
C GLY A 317 -13.27 -3.39 -12.41
N SER A 318 -13.14 -4.60 -12.95
CA SER A 318 -12.48 -4.83 -14.24
C SER A 318 -13.26 -4.22 -15.41
N LEU A 319 -14.59 -4.35 -15.42
CA LEU A 319 -15.45 -3.74 -16.44
C LEU A 319 -15.39 -2.21 -16.40
N ILE A 320 -15.53 -1.63 -15.20
CA ILE A 320 -15.43 -0.19 -15.01
C ILE A 320 -14.05 0.30 -15.44
N SER A 321 -12.98 -0.40 -15.06
CA SER A 321 -11.61 -0.03 -15.40
C SER A 321 -11.36 -0.03 -16.91
N LEU A 322 -11.85 -1.04 -17.63
CA LEU A 322 -11.74 -1.11 -19.09
C LEU A 322 -12.54 0.00 -19.77
N LEU A 323 -13.81 0.18 -19.38
CA LEU A 323 -14.70 1.17 -19.98
C LEU A 323 -14.21 2.60 -19.71
N ALA A 324 -13.89 2.92 -18.45
CA ALA A 324 -13.37 4.23 -18.08
C ALA A 324 -12.06 4.54 -18.79
N PHE A 325 -11.15 3.56 -18.92
CA PHE A 325 -9.90 3.77 -19.65
C PHE A 325 -10.15 4.07 -21.14
N ILE A 326 -10.98 3.27 -21.82
CA ILE A 326 -11.30 3.47 -23.23
C ILE A 326 -11.97 4.84 -23.44
N PHE A 327 -12.90 5.22 -22.56
CA PHE A 327 -13.57 6.51 -22.61
C PHE A 327 -12.58 7.67 -22.45
N ILE A 328 -11.78 7.67 -21.39
CA ILE A 328 -10.80 8.73 -21.12
C ILE A 328 -9.79 8.81 -22.27
N TRP A 329 -9.34 7.67 -22.79
CA TRP A 329 -8.39 7.63 -23.89
C TRP A 329 -8.97 8.21 -25.18
N ALA A 330 -10.17 7.78 -25.57
CA ALA A 330 -10.87 8.29 -26.74
C ALA A 330 -11.18 9.79 -26.59
N PHE A 331 -11.60 10.23 -25.41
CA PHE A 331 -11.89 11.64 -25.11
C PHE A 331 -10.65 12.52 -25.28
N ARG A 332 -9.52 12.10 -24.69
CA ARG A 332 -8.25 12.82 -24.84
C ARG A 332 -7.75 12.85 -26.28
N ARG A 333 -7.92 11.76 -27.03
CA ARG A 333 -7.52 11.72 -28.45
C ARG A 333 -8.41 12.60 -29.32
N ARG A 334 -9.72 12.67 -29.07
CA ARG A 334 -10.62 13.60 -29.77
C ARG A 334 -10.29 15.07 -29.49
N ILE A 335 -9.86 15.40 -28.26
CA ILE A 335 -9.42 16.78 -27.96
C ILE A 335 -8.16 17.14 -28.76
N ALA A 336 -7.23 16.20 -28.90
CA ALA A 336 -6.00 16.40 -29.65
C ALA A 336 -6.22 16.42 -31.18
N ASP A 337 -7.14 15.59 -31.68
CA ASP A 337 -7.46 15.46 -33.10
C ASP A 337 -8.98 15.38 -33.30
N LYS A 338 -9.58 16.55 -33.56
CA LYS A 338 -11.03 16.71 -33.67
C LYS A 338 -11.61 16.13 -34.96
N ASN A 339 -10.78 15.96 -35.99
CA ASN A 339 -11.24 15.59 -37.34
C ASN A 339 -11.22 14.08 -37.57
N ASN A 340 -10.70 13.31 -36.61
CA ASN A 340 -10.65 11.86 -36.74
C ASN A 340 -12.01 11.21 -36.39
N PRO A 341 -12.69 10.58 -37.36
CA PRO A 341 -14.03 10.01 -37.15
C PRO A 341 -14.01 8.81 -36.21
N PHE A 342 -12.88 8.10 -36.10
CA PHE A 342 -12.76 6.90 -35.27
C PHE A 342 -12.95 7.21 -33.78
N TRP A 343 -12.27 8.24 -33.26
CA TRP A 343 -12.36 8.62 -31.84
C TRP A 343 -13.72 9.22 -31.48
N THR A 344 -14.32 9.96 -32.42
CA THR A 344 -15.67 10.49 -32.26
C THR A 344 -16.71 9.36 -32.23
N GLY A 345 -16.55 8.35 -33.11
CA GLY A 345 -17.39 7.15 -33.11
C GLY A 345 -17.33 6.39 -31.78
N ILE A 346 -16.14 6.16 -31.22
CA ILE A 346 -16.00 5.48 -29.91
C ILE A 346 -16.71 6.24 -28.79
N LEU A 347 -16.62 7.57 -28.75
CA LEU A 347 -17.25 8.37 -27.70
C LEU A 347 -18.78 8.39 -27.80
N VAL A 348 -19.32 8.43 -29.02
CA VAL A 348 -20.77 8.36 -29.25
C VAL A 348 -21.30 6.95 -28.99
N ALA A 349 -20.54 5.91 -29.34
CA ALA A 349 -20.89 4.52 -29.07
C ALA A 349 -20.76 4.14 -27.58
N TYR A 350 -19.94 4.87 -26.81
CA TYR A 350 -19.69 4.58 -25.39
C TYR A 350 -20.96 4.42 -24.54
N PRO A 351 -21.93 5.36 -24.52
CA PRO A 351 -23.16 5.19 -23.75
C PRO A 351 -23.97 3.97 -24.18
N ILE A 352 -23.97 3.63 -25.48
CA ILE A 352 -24.67 2.44 -26.00
C ILE A 352 -23.98 1.17 -25.47
N ILE A 353 -22.66 1.08 -25.61
CA ILE A 353 -21.86 -0.06 -25.13
C ILE A 353 -21.98 -0.22 -23.62
N ALA A 354 -21.89 0.88 -22.86
CA ALA A 354 -22.04 0.87 -21.41
C ALA A 354 -23.44 0.39 -21.00
N SER A 355 -24.50 0.93 -21.61
CA SER A 355 -25.88 0.49 -21.37
C SER A 355 -26.10 -0.97 -21.74
N MET A 356 -25.55 -1.45 -22.86
CA MET A 356 -25.63 -2.85 -23.25
C MET A 356 -24.91 -3.76 -22.25
N ILE A 357 -23.73 -3.38 -21.75
CA ILE A 357 -23.02 -4.14 -20.73
C ILE A 357 -23.84 -4.18 -19.43
N VAL A 358 -24.36 -3.04 -18.97
CA VAL A 358 -25.21 -2.99 -17.78
C VAL A 358 -26.46 -3.85 -17.98
N ALA A 359 -27.17 -3.72 -19.11
CA ALA A 359 -28.33 -4.55 -19.44
C ALA A 359 -27.97 -6.04 -19.47
N SER A 360 -26.80 -6.41 -20.01
CA SER A 360 -26.34 -7.79 -20.04
C SER A 360 -26.13 -8.38 -18.63
N THR A 361 -25.79 -7.54 -17.63
CA THR A 361 -25.71 -7.99 -16.24
C THR A 361 -27.07 -8.33 -15.63
N PHE A 362 -28.16 -7.79 -16.15
CA PHE A 362 -29.52 -8.11 -15.71
C PHE A 362 -30.16 -9.24 -16.53
N LEU A 363 -29.95 -9.24 -17.84
CA LEU A 363 -30.62 -10.14 -18.78
C LEU A 363 -29.97 -11.53 -18.85
N ILE A 364 -28.64 -11.61 -18.69
CA ILE A 364 -27.92 -12.89 -18.82
C ILE A 364 -27.78 -13.52 -17.44
N GLY A 365 -28.58 -14.56 -17.15
CA GLY A 365 -28.63 -15.21 -15.84
C GLY A 365 -27.26 -15.62 -15.25
N ARG A 366 -26.30 -16.03 -16.08
CA ARG A 366 -24.92 -16.34 -15.64
C ARG A 366 -24.11 -15.10 -15.24
N ILE A 367 -24.28 -13.98 -15.93
CA ILE A 367 -23.61 -12.71 -15.60
C ILE A 367 -24.31 -12.09 -14.39
N HIS A 368 -25.64 -12.14 -14.35
CA HIS A 368 -26.44 -11.73 -13.20
C HIS A 368 -26.00 -12.43 -11.92
N ALA A 369 -25.91 -13.77 -11.94
CA ALA A 369 -25.45 -14.54 -10.79
C ALA A 369 -24.01 -14.20 -10.34
N ARG A 370 -23.17 -13.70 -11.26
CA ARG A 370 -21.78 -13.32 -10.97
C ARG A 370 -21.61 -11.87 -10.53
N VAL A 371 -22.47 -10.97 -10.99
CA VAL A 371 -22.43 -9.52 -10.67
C VAL A 371 -23.31 -9.20 -9.48
N TRP A 372 -24.59 -9.58 -9.55
CA TRP A 372 -25.63 -9.28 -8.57
C TRP A 372 -25.74 -10.38 -7.51
N GLY A 373 -25.52 -11.65 -7.90
CA GLY A 373 -25.58 -12.81 -7.00
C GLY A 373 -26.89 -13.59 -7.11
N ASN A 374 -26.90 -14.83 -6.60
CA ASN A 374 -28.10 -15.67 -6.43
C ASN A 374 -28.33 -15.95 -4.93
N GLY A 375 -29.38 -16.72 -4.57
CA GLY A 375 -29.75 -17.06 -3.18
C GLY A 375 -28.60 -17.38 -2.21
N PRO A 376 -27.55 -18.15 -2.58
CA PRO A 376 -26.44 -18.44 -1.68
C PRO A 376 -25.44 -17.29 -1.45
N GLN A 377 -25.50 -16.22 -2.25
CA GLN A 377 -24.69 -15.01 -2.08
C GLN A 377 -25.31 -13.98 -1.13
N GLN A 378 -26.57 -14.17 -0.69
CA GLN A 378 -27.26 -13.28 0.26
C GLN A 378 -26.55 -13.18 1.62
N PHE A 379 -25.83 -14.22 2.07
CA PHE A 379 -25.05 -14.17 3.31
C PHE A 379 -24.02 -13.03 3.33
N SER A 380 -23.43 -12.68 2.19
CA SER A 380 -22.50 -11.55 2.11
C SER A 380 -23.21 -10.21 2.24
N ASP A 381 -24.41 -10.07 1.71
CA ASP A 381 -25.19 -8.83 1.77
C ASP A 381 -25.82 -8.68 3.16
N GLN A 382 -26.27 -9.79 3.75
CA GLN A 382 -26.73 -9.88 5.12
C GLN A 382 -25.61 -9.57 6.12
N SER A 383 -24.39 -10.10 5.93
CA SER A 383 -23.24 -9.76 6.77
C SER A 383 -22.85 -8.28 6.70
N ARG A 384 -23.05 -7.61 5.55
CA ARG A 384 -22.84 -6.17 5.41
C ARG A 384 -23.94 -5.37 6.09
N ILE A 385 -25.19 -5.79 5.96
CA ILE A 385 -26.33 -5.20 6.69
C ILE A 385 -26.13 -5.36 8.20
N GLU A 386 -25.64 -6.51 8.66
CA GLU A 386 -25.28 -6.76 10.05
C GLU A 386 -24.10 -5.89 10.50
N GLN A 387 -23.05 -5.73 9.67
CA GLN A 387 -21.96 -4.79 9.97
C GLN A 387 -22.44 -3.34 10.08
N TRP A 388 -23.37 -2.91 9.22
CA TRP A 388 -24.00 -1.59 9.32
C TRP A 388 -24.85 -1.46 10.58
N LYS A 389 -25.64 -2.48 10.90
CA LYS A 389 -26.44 -2.57 12.12
C LYS A 389 -25.60 -2.65 13.39
N LEU A 390 -24.39 -3.19 13.34
CA LEU A 390 -23.43 -3.22 14.45
C LEU A 390 -22.60 -1.94 14.52
N GLY A 391 -22.36 -1.27 13.38
CA GLY A 391 -21.59 -0.05 13.27
C GLY A 391 -22.30 1.16 13.88
N ILE A 392 -23.60 1.33 13.61
CA ILE A 392 -24.39 2.46 14.13
C ILE A 392 -24.44 2.47 15.67
N PRO A 393 -24.74 1.36 16.37
CA PRO A 393 -24.69 1.30 17.82
C PRO A 393 -23.29 1.60 18.35
N ARG A 394 -22.23 1.04 17.75
CA ARG A 394 -20.85 1.29 18.19
C ARG A 394 -20.40 2.75 18.07
N ILE A 395 -21.00 3.53 17.16
CA ILE A 395 -20.74 4.97 17.05
C ILE A 395 -21.53 5.76 18.10
N LEU A 396 -22.73 5.29 18.47
CA LEU A 396 -23.66 5.98 19.37
C LEU A 396 -23.53 5.58 20.85
N THR A 397 -22.96 4.41 21.16
CA THR A 397 -22.74 3.92 22.53
C THR A 397 -21.33 4.23 23.07
N HIS A 398 -20.66 5.21 22.47
CA HIS A 398 -19.35 5.71 22.91
C HIS A 398 -19.48 7.00 23.71
#